data_AF-A0A1Z1WEL3-F1
#
_entry.id   AF-A0A1Z1WEL3-F1
#
_cell.length_a   1.000
_cell.length_b   1.000
_cell.length_c   1.000
_cell.angle_alpha   90.00
_cell.angle_beta   90.00
_cell.angle_gamma   90.00
#
_symmetry.space_group_name_H-M   'P 1'
#
loop_
_entity.id
_entity.type
_entity.pdbx_description
1 polymer ?
#
loop_
_entity_poly.entity_id
_entity_poly.type
_entity_poly.pdbx_seq_one_letter_code
_entity_poly.pdbx_strand_id
1 'polypeptide(L)'
;MVAEQARHLADSAAGIVLLPDEEGGMEIVAVSSDRPSGALGVVVPPESRIIADLLDGRAVFIDDAATDPRIMTDLARGYGPAMMLPLQSDGRVLGTLVTPRERGARPFTEAERTLAAQFASQAALALMMAEAQRDRERLAVYEDRDRIARDLHDLVIQRLFATGMMLESAQRRSVVPEVQQGVGQAVDELDVTIQEIRTAIFALQQGPAEAPAACAHASCARSTWRPCRSASSPPTTSWAPSTQSSGNSPARTSSRRSARPSRTPSGTRRPPASTSSSTPRWSCRTGRGACA
;
A
#
# COMPACT_ATOMS: atom_id res chain seq x y z
N MET A 1 6.64 -13.77 18.05
CA MET A 1 7.62 -14.69 17.43
C MET A 1 9.07 -14.23 17.61
N VAL A 2 9.69 -13.35 16.78
CA VAL A 2 11.14 -13.04 16.96
C VAL A 2 11.47 -12.38 18.31
N ALA A 3 10.76 -11.30 18.66
CA ALA A 3 10.94 -10.61 19.95
C ALA A 3 10.72 -11.53 21.16
N GLU A 4 9.69 -12.36 21.10
CA GLU A 4 9.32 -13.33 22.13
C GLU A 4 10.35 -14.46 22.26
N GLN A 5 10.77 -15.03 21.14
CA GLN A 5 11.77 -16.11 21.13
C GLN A 5 13.13 -15.62 21.61
N ALA A 6 13.54 -14.43 21.18
CA ALA A 6 14.75 -13.77 21.67
C ALA A 6 14.72 -13.61 23.19
N ARG A 7 13.56 -13.21 23.72
CA ARG A 7 13.36 -13.01 25.15
C ARG A 7 13.59 -14.30 25.94
N HIS A 8 13.02 -15.41 25.46
CA HIS A 8 13.19 -16.71 26.10
C HIS A 8 14.62 -17.26 25.97
N LEU A 9 15.26 -17.10 24.82
CA LEU A 9 16.62 -17.63 24.58
C LEU A 9 17.70 -16.86 25.35
N ALA A 10 17.55 -15.55 25.52
CA ALA A 10 18.53 -14.70 26.19
C ALA A 10 18.31 -14.59 27.72
N ASP A 11 17.24 -15.21 28.24
CA ASP A 11 16.75 -15.00 29.61
C ASP A 11 16.67 -13.49 29.92
N SER A 12 15.95 -12.76 29.07
CA SER A 12 15.87 -11.31 29.09
C SER A 12 14.50 -10.82 29.57
N ALA A 13 14.48 -9.61 30.14
CA ALA A 13 13.26 -8.98 30.64
C ALA A 13 12.32 -8.57 29.50
N ALA A 14 12.90 -8.25 28.34
CA ALA A 14 12.18 -7.99 27.11
C ALA A 14 12.94 -8.50 25.89
N GLY A 15 12.22 -8.64 24.78
CA GLY A 15 12.79 -8.68 23.44
C GLY A 15 12.15 -7.57 22.61
N ILE A 16 12.96 -6.79 21.93
CA ILE A 16 12.52 -5.61 21.18
C ILE A 16 13.11 -5.69 19.78
N VAL A 17 12.30 -5.44 18.76
CA VAL A 17 12.77 -5.38 17.37
C VAL A 17 12.59 -3.95 16.88
N LEU A 18 13.67 -3.41 16.33
CA LEU A 18 13.67 -2.13 15.63
C LEU A 18 13.92 -2.35 14.15
N LEU A 19 13.25 -1.59 13.29
CA LEU A 19 13.48 -1.58 11.84
C LEU A 19 13.93 -0.18 11.40
N PRO A 20 14.70 -0.06 10.30
CA PRO A 20 15.07 1.23 9.74
C PRO A 20 13.83 2.04 9.38
N ASP A 21 13.84 3.32 9.78
CA ASP A 21 12.81 4.30 9.43
C ASP A 21 13.24 5.15 8.22
N GLU A 22 12.29 5.82 7.56
CA GLU A 22 12.54 6.64 6.37
C GLU A 22 13.50 7.81 6.64
N GLU A 23 13.53 8.34 7.87
CA GLU A 23 14.43 9.43 8.29
C GLU A 23 15.84 8.94 8.68
N GLY A 24 16.14 7.65 8.49
CA GLY A 24 17.44 7.04 8.79
C GLY A 24 17.63 6.64 10.26
N GLY A 25 16.61 6.84 11.09
CA GLY A 25 16.53 6.33 12.46
C GLY A 25 16.11 4.85 12.50
N MET A 26 15.69 4.40 13.69
CA MET A 26 15.19 3.05 13.91
C MET A 26 13.90 3.10 14.73
N GLU A 27 12.82 2.56 14.18
CA GLU A 27 11.50 2.50 14.82
C GLU A 27 11.32 1.17 15.58
N ILE A 28 10.80 1.23 16.81
CA ILE A 28 10.41 0.03 17.55
C ILE A 28 9.09 -0.53 17.00
N VAL A 29 9.17 -1.63 16.25
CA VAL A 29 8.00 -2.26 15.61
C VAL A 29 7.42 -3.44 16.38
N ALA A 30 8.19 -4.02 17.31
CA ALA A 30 7.72 -5.13 18.13
C ALA A 30 8.38 -5.11 19.50
N VAL A 31 7.59 -5.42 20.53
CA VAL A 31 8.04 -5.59 21.91
C VAL A 31 7.39 -6.83 22.49
N SER A 32 8.19 -7.67 23.15
CA SER A 32 7.74 -8.75 24.02
C SER A 32 8.32 -8.50 25.40
N SER A 33 7.45 -8.33 26.40
CA SER A 33 7.83 -8.06 27.79
C SER A 33 6.68 -8.46 28.72
N ASP A 34 6.96 -8.75 29.99
CA ASP A 34 5.89 -9.05 30.97
C ASP A 34 5.09 -7.79 31.37
N ARG A 35 5.73 -6.63 31.26
CA ARG A 35 5.09 -5.34 31.54
C ARG A 35 4.62 -4.71 30.23
N PRO A 36 3.42 -4.10 30.19
CA PRO A 36 2.99 -3.32 29.03
C PRO A 36 4.00 -2.20 28.74
N SER A 37 4.52 -2.16 27.52
CA SER A 37 5.42 -1.09 27.08
C SER A 37 4.70 -0.15 26.12
N GLY A 38 4.71 1.16 26.40
CA GLY A 38 4.32 2.20 25.43
C GLY A 38 5.42 2.50 24.40
N ALA A 39 6.31 1.55 24.14
CA ALA A 39 7.52 1.73 23.33
C ALA A 39 7.29 1.51 21.83
N LEU A 40 6.19 0.85 21.45
CA LEU A 40 5.90 0.56 20.04
C LEU A 40 5.61 1.86 19.28
N GLY A 41 6.24 2.03 18.11
CA GLY A 41 6.17 3.24 17.30
C GLY A 41 7.16 4.35 17.71
N VAL A 42 7.99 4.13 18.74
CA VAL A 42 9.01 5.10 19.11
C VAL A 42 10.20 4.98 18.17
N VAL A 43 10.61 6.11 17.59
CA VAL A 43 11.77 6.23 16.72
C VAL A 43 12.99 6.65 17.54
N VAL A 44 14.08 5.89 17.43
CA VAL A 44 15.40 6.28 17.89
C VAL A 44 16.10 7.01 16.76
N PRO A 45 16.55 8.25 16.97
CA PRO A 45 17.00 9.10 15.87
C PRO A 45 18.43 8.72 15.42
N PRO A 46 18.82 9.04 14.17
CA PRO A 46 20.08 8.60 13.55
C PRO A 46 21.34 9.14 14.25
N GLU A 47 21.23 10.23 15.03
CA GLU A 47 22.37 10.81 15.77
C GLU A 47 22.86 9.91 16.91
N SER A 48 22.10 8.87 17.26
CA SER A 48 22.53 7.87 18.23
C SER A 48 23.71 7.07 17.71
N ARG A 49 24.85 7.16 18.41
CA ARG A 49 26.06 6.37 18.11
C ARG A 49 25.79 4.85 18.13
N ILE A 50 24.87 4.42 18.98
CA ILE A 50 24.44 3.02 19.06
C ILE A 50 23.78 2.60 17.74
N ILE A 51 22.88 3.43 17.19
CA ILE A 51 22.21 3.15 15.93
C ILE A 51 23.22 3.12 14.78
N ALA A 52 24.19 4.05 14.75
CA ALA A 52 25.25 4.04 13.75
C ALA A 52 26.06 2.73 13.77
N ASP A 53 26.48 2.25 14.95
CA ASP A 53 27.19 0.98 15.08
C ASP A 53 26.35 -0.22 14.60
N LEU A 54 25.05 -0.22 14.92
CA LEU A 54 24.13 -1.28 14.52
C LEU A 54 23.87 -1.29 13.00
N LEU A 55 23.75 -0.13 12.37
CA LEU A 55 23.61 0.01 10.92
C LEU A 55 24.89 -0.43 10.18
N ASP A 56 26.06 -0.27 10.81
CA ASP A 56 27.34 -0.84 10.34
C ASP A 56 27.48 -2.35 10.60
N GLY A 57 26.46 -2.99 11.17
CA GLY A 57 26.49 -4.43 11.47
C GLY A 57 27.30 -4.81 12.71
N ARG A 58 27.59 -3.85 13.60
CA ARG A 58 28.35 -4.07 14.84
C ARG A 58 27.39 -4.23 16.02
N ALA A 59 27.49 -5.39 16.68
CA ALA A 59 26.74 -5.64 17.91
C ALA A 59 27.20 -4.72 19.05
N VAL A 60 26.26 -4.19 19.81
CA VAL A 60 26.52 -3.31 20.95
C VAL A 60 26.10 -4.02 22.25
N PHE A 61 27.00 -4.01 23.22
CA PHE A 61 26.77 -4.57 24.55
C PHE A 61 26.89 -3.46 25.59
N ILE A 62 25.92 -3.39 26.49
CA ILE A 62 25.82 -2.39 27.55
C ILE A 62 25.66 -3.11 28.88
N ASP A 63 26.40 -2.68 29.89
CA ASP A 63 26.33 -3.27 31.24
C ASP A 63 25.19 -2.69 32.08
N ASP A 64 24.81 -1.42 31.89
CA ASP A 64 23.63 -0.80 32.52
C ASP A 64 22.97 0.23 31.60
N ALA A 65 21.88 -0.18 30.92
CA ALA A 65 21.13 0.67 30.00
C ALA A 65 20.48 1.88 30.68
N ALA A 66 20.23 1.83 32.00
CA ALA A 66 19.65 2.94 32.74
C ALA A 66 20.60 4.12 32.95
N THR A 67 21.92 3.87 32.91
CA THR A 67 22.95 4.88 33.21
C THR A 67 23.94 5.11 32.05
N ASP A 68 23.88 4.32 30.98
CA ASP A 68 24.76 4.49 29.82
C ASP A 68 24.46 5.81 29.08
N PRO A 69 25.46 6.71 28.93
CA PRO A 69 25.28 8.03 28.33
C PRO A 69 24.96 7.99 26.82
N ARG A 70 25.13 6.83 26.16
CA ARG A 70 24.81 6.65 24.73
C ARG A 70 23.30 6.40 24.50
N ILE A 71 22.56 6.09 25.56
CA ILE A 71 21.12 5.84 25.50
C ILE A 71 20.37 7.18 25.52
N MET A 72 19.65 7.47 24.43
CA MET A 72 18.93 8.74 24.26
C MET A 72 17.46 8.68 24.67
N THR A 73 16.93 7.48 24.96
CA THR A 73 15.51 7.27 25.26
C THR A 73 15.29 6.90 26.72
N ASP A 74 14.22 7.43 27.30
CA ASP A 74 13.80 7.14 28.67
C ASP A 74 13.26 5.72 28.86
N LEU A 75 12.90 5.05 27.75
CA LEU A 75 12.38 3.68 27.76
C LEU A 75 13.38 2.68 28.34
N ALA A 76 14.67 3.00 28.31
CA ALA A 76 15.74 2.16 28.79
C ALA A 76 15.98 2.26 30.30
N ARG A 77 15.42 3.25 31.01
CA ARG A 77 15.69 3.52 32.44
C ARG A 77 15.34 2.36 33.38
N GLY A 78 14.45 1.46 32.95
CA GLY A 78 14.02 0.29 33.73
C GLY A 78 14.93 -0.94 33.56
N TYR A 79 15.92 -0.88 32.67
CA TYR A 79 16.73 -2.04 32.28
C TYR A 79 18.18 -1.90 32.75
N GLY A 80 18.83 -3.06 32.95
CA GLY A 80 20.25 -3.17 33.29
C GLY A 80 21.06 -3.59 32.07
N PRO A 81 21.79 -4.72 32.11
CA PRO A 81 22.56 -5.19 30.98
C PRO A 81 21.70 -5.38 29.73
N ALA A 82 22.18 -4.93 28.57
CA ALA A 82 21.48 -5.07 27.29
C ALA A 82 22.43 -5.50 26.17
N MET A 83 21.92 -6.37 25.29
CA MET A 83 22.55 -6.67 24.01
C MET A 83 21.69 -6.06 22.90
N MET A 84 22.35 -5.43 21.94
CA MET A 84 21.76 -4.91 20.73
C MET A 84 22.47 -5.55 19.55
N LEU A 85 21.71 -6.31 18.78
CA LEU A 85 22.24 -7.25 17.80
C LEU A 85 21.65 -6.90 16.43
N PRO A 86 22.48 -6.57 15.44
CA PRO A 86 21.98 -6.29 14.10
C PRO A 86 21.37 -7.54 13.50
N LEU A 87 20.18 -7.40 12.95
CA LEU A 87 19.49 -8.41 12.16
C LEU A 87 19.94 -8.25 10.71
N GLN A 88 21.09 -8.84 10.37
CA GLN A 88 21.70 -8.69 9.06
C GLN A 88 21.79 -9.99 8.28
N SER A 89 21.63 -9.89 6.96
CA SER A 89 21.82 -10.98 6.00
C SER A 89 22.46 -10.42 4.74
N ASP A 90 23.44 -11.12 4.18
CA ASP A 90 24.18 -10.71 2.97
C ASP A 90 24.72 -9.26 3.00
N GLY A 91 25.18 -8.81 4.17
CA GLY A 91 25.73 -7.46 4.35
C GLY A 91 24.68 -6.33 4.43
N ARG A 92 23.38 -6.65 4.35
CA ARG A 92 22.29 -5.70 4.58
C ARG A 92 21.75 -5.86 6.00
N VAL A 93 21.70 -4.75 6.75
CA VAL A 93 21.00 -4.68 8.04
C VAL A 93 19.50 -4.50 7.79
N LEU A 94 18.69 -5.47 8.21
CA LEU A 94 17.24 -5.44 8.11
C LEU A 94 16.59 -4.79 9.34
N GLY A 95 17.32 -4.72 10.45
CA GLY A 95 16.84 -4.19 11.72
C GLY A 95 17.79 -4.49 12.87
N THR A 96 17.31 -4.30 14.10
CA THR A 96 18.05 -4.60 15.33
C THR A 96 17.17 -5.37 16.29
N LEU A 97 17.74 -6.38 16.94
CA LEU A 97 17.18 -7.07 18.08
C LEU A 97 17.81 -6.57 19.38
N VAL A 98 17.00 -6.14 20.33
CA VAL A 98 17.45 -5.70 21.65
C VAL A 98 16.91 -6.64 22.72
N THR A 99 17.80 -7.18 23.55
CA THR A 99 17.47 -8.11 24.64
C THR A 99 18.00 -7.56 25.97
N PRO A 100 17.24 -6.66 26.63
CA PRO A 100 17.64 -6.12 27.92
C PRO A 100 17.26 -7.04 29.07
N ARG A 101 18.09 -7.10 30.11
CA ARG A 101 17.77 -7.71 31.41
C ARG A 101 17.23 -6.69 32.39
N GLU A 102 16.63 -7.17 33.47
CA GLU A 102 16.23 -6.31 34.58
C GLU A 102 17.43 -5.55 35.16
N ARG A 103 17.16 -4.37 35.70
CA ARG A 103 18.20 -3.56 36.33
C ARG A 103 18.81 -4.29 37.52
N GLY A 104 20.15 -4.31 37.59
CA GLY A 104 20.89 -5.03 38.63
C GLY A 104 21.11 -6.52 38.35
N ALA A 105 20.62 -7.05 37.21
CA ALA A 105 20.95 -8.40 36.77
C ALA A 105 22.43 -8.54 36.40
N ARG A 106 22.91 -9.80 36.35
CA ARG A 106 24.29 -10.09 35.96
C ARG A 106 24.59 -9.71 34.50
N PRO A 107 25.82 -9.26 34.18
CA PRO A 107 26.25 -9.06 32.80
C PRO A 107 26.13 -10.34 31.95
N PHE A 108 26.06 -10.15 30.63
CA PHE A 108 26.08 -11.24 29.67
C PHE A 108 27.48 -11.84 29.55
N THR A 109 27.55 -13.16 29.68
CA THR A 109 28.76 -13.95 29.40
C THR A 109 29.05 -13.97 27.90
N GLU A 110 30.29 -14.26 27.52
CA GLU A 110 30.70 -14.35 26.12
C GLU A 110 29.93 -15.44 25.34
N ALA A 111 29.62 -16.57 26.01
CA ALA A 111 28.79 -17.62 25.44
C ALA A 111 27.36 -17.14 25.12
N GLU A 112 26.73 -16.40 26.03
CA GLU A 112 25.41 -15.82 25.80
C GLU A 112 25.41 -14.80 24.67
N ARG A 113 26.44 -13.95 24.60
CA ARG A 113 26.61 -12.97 23.51
C ARG A 113 26.75 -13.67 22.15
N THR A 114 27.52 -14.75 22.10
CA THR A 114 27.73 -15.54 20.88
C THR A 114 26.45 -16.22 20.42
N LEU A 115 25.73 -16.86 21.33
CA LEU A 115 24.45 -17.52 21.03
C LEU A 115 23.39 -16.51 20.54
N ALA A 116 23.30 -15.36 21.20
CA ALA A 116 22.35 -14.33 20.81
C ALA A 116 22.68 -13.73 19.43
N ALA A 117 23.97 -13.53 19.12
CA ALA A 117 24.39 -13.09 17.79
C ALA A 117 24.02 -14.11 16.70
N GLN A 118 24.23 -15.42 16.95
CA GLN A 118 23.81 -16.47 16.02
C GLN A 118 22.30 -16.50 15.81
N PHE A 119 21.53 -16.33 16.90
CA PHE A 119 20.08 -16.21 16.82
C PHE A 119 19.66 -14.99 15.99
N ALA A 120 20.31 -13.84 16.17
CA ALA A 120 20.05 -12.63 15.40
C ALA A 120 20.29 -12.86 13.89
N SER A 121 21.35 -13.58 13.51
CA SER A 121 21.59 -13.96 12.11
C SER A 121 20.48 -14.86 11.55
N GLN A 122 20.00 -15.84 12.31
CA GLN A 122 18.89 -16.70 11.88
C GLN A 122 17.56 -15.93 11.78
N ALA A 123 17.30 -15.04 12.73
CA ALA A 123 16.13 -14.18 12.72
C ALA A 123 16.14 -13.22 11.52
N ALA A 124 17.31 -12.70 11.13
CA ALA A 124 17.47 -11.88 9.93
C ALA A 124 17.05 -12.63 8.66
N LEU A 125 17.48 -13.89 8.51
CA LEU A 125 17.07 -14.73 7.38
C LEU A 125 15.54 -14.95 7.36
N ALA A 126 14.94 -15.23 8.52
CA ALA A 126 13.49 -15.41 8.64
C ALA A 126 12.73 -14.12 8.27
N LEU A 127 13.23 -12.95 8.66
CA LEU A 127 12.65 -11.65 8.30
C LEU A 127 12.75 -11.40 6.79
N MET A 128 13.90 -11.68 6.17
CA MET A 128 14.07 -11.56 4.72
C MET A 128 13.10 -12.48 3.95
N MET A 129 12.93 -13.73 4.42
CA MET A 129 11.97 -14.65 3.82
C MET A 129 10.53 -14.16 3.96
N ALA A 130 10.18 -13.60 5.12
CA ALA A 130 8.85 -13.04 5.35
C ALA A 130 8.58 -11.80 4.50
N GLU A 131 9.57 -10.92 4.31
CA GLU A 131 9.51 -9.76 3.40
C GLU A 131 9.27 -10.25 1.95
N ALA A 132 10.10 -11.18 1.47
CA ALA A 132 9.97 -11.73 0.13
C ALA A 132 8.64 -12.50 -0.09
N GLN A 133 8.11 -13.14 0.94
CA GLN A 133 6.81 -13.81 0.87
C GLN A 133 5.67 -12.79 0.73
N ARG A 134 5.69 -11.71 1.51
CA ARG A 134 4.69 -10.64 1.42
C ARG A 134 4.70 -9.96 0.06
N ASP A 135 5.88 -9.73 -0.52
CA ASP A 135 6.00 -9.13 -1.85
C ASP A 135 5.45 -10.06 -2.95
N ARG A 136 5.70 -11.37 -2.85
CA ARG A 136 5.10 -12.37 -3.75
C ARG A 136 3.58 -12.42 -3.62
N GLU A 137 3.04 -12.37 -2.39
CA GLU A 137 1.59 -12.36 -2.16
C GLU A 137 0.94 -11.10 -2.75
N ARG A 138 1.58 -9.93 -2.61
CA ARG A 138 1.12 -8.69 -3.24
C ARG A 138 1.10 -8.81 -4.77
N LEU A 139 2.18 -9.34 -5.36
CA LEU A 139 2.25 -9.55 -6.80
C LEU A 139 1.16 -10.53 -7.30
N ALA A 140 0.96 -11.63 -6.58
CA ALA A 140 -0.07 -12.62 -6.90
C ALA A 140 -1.48 -12.01 -6.89
N VAL A 141 -1.77 -11.09 -5.96
CA VAL A 141 -3.04 -10.35 -5.92
C VAL A 141 -3.20 -9.47 -7.16
N TYR A 142 -2.15 -8.80 -7.62
CA TYR A 142 -2.21 -7.99 -8.84
C TYR A 142 -2.41 -8.85 -10.10
N GLU A 143 -1.67 -9.96 -10.21
CA GLU A 143 -1.83 -10.91 -11.33
C GLU A 143 -3.24 -11.51 -11.38
N ASP A 144 -3.83 -11.83 -10.23
CA ASP A 144 -5.19 -12.34 -10.15
C ASP A 144 -6.23 -11.30 -10.58
N ARG A 145 -6.07 -10.05 -10.16
CA ARG A 145 -6.93 -8.93 -10.61
C ARG A 145 -6.87 -8.76 -12.12
N ASP A 146 -5.68 -8.78 -12.70
CA ASP A 146 -5.49 -8.68 -14.15
C ASP A 146 -6.11 -9.87 -14.90
N ARG A 147 -6.01 -11.07 -14.34
CA ARG A 147 -6.65 -12.27 -14.89
C ARG A 147 -8.17 -12.15 -14.85
N ILE A 148 -8.75 -11.82 -13.69
CA ILE A 148 -10.20 -11.66 -13.52
C ILE A 148 -10.74 -10.59 -14.47
N ALA A 149 -10.05 -9.46 -14.60
CA ALA A 149 -10.39 -8.40 -15.53
C ALA A 149 -10.46 -8.88 -16.98
N ARG A 150 -9.47 -9.68 -17.43
CA ARG A 150 -9.45 -10.28 -18.77
C ARG A 150 -10.57 -11.31 -18.97
N ASP A 151 -10.77 -12.22 -18.02
CA ASP A 151 -11.78 -13.27 -18.12
C ASP A 151 -13.21 -12.68 -18.14
N LEU A 152 -13.47 -11.65 -17.32
CA LEU A 152 -14.73 -10.91 -17.35
C LEU A 152 -14.92 -10.15 -18.66
N HIS A 153 -13.88 -9.46 -19.15
CA HIS A 153 -13.93 -8.75 -20.43
C HIS A 153 -14.29 -9.72 -21.57
N ASP A 154 -13.57 -10.83 -21.68
CA ASP A 154 -13.76 -11.78 -22.75
C ASP A 154 -15.13 -12.43 -22.69
N LEU A 155 -15.61 -12.82 -21.50
CA LEU A 155 -16.90 -13.50 -21.43
C LEU A 155 -18.10 -12.55 -21.57
N VAL A 156 -18.09 -11.42 -20.85
CA VAL A 156 -19.28 -10.56 -20.72
C VAL A 156 -19.42 -9.67 -21.94
N ILE A 157 -18.34 -9.01 -22.37
CA ILE A 157 -18.42 -8.04 -23.48
C ILE A 157 -18.68 -8.76 -24.80
N GLN A 158 -18.08 -9.92 -25.04
CA GLN A 158 -18.36 -10.70 -26.26
C GLN A 158 -19.83 -11.13 -26.34
N ARG A 159 -20.44 -11.55 -25.22
CA ARG A 159 -21.86 -11.93 -25.16
C ARG A 159 -22.78 -10.73 -25.36
N LEU A 160 -22.47 -9.59 -24.76
CA LEU A 160 -23.26 -8.36 -24.95
C LEU A 160 -23.21 -7.89 -26.41
N PHE A 161 -22.04 -7.92 -27.06
CA PHE A 161 -21.94 -7.62 -28.50
C PHE A 161 -22.74 -8.59 -29.37
N ALA A 162 -22.65 -9.90 -29.11
CA ALA A 162 -23.45 -10.89 -29.83
C ALA A 162 -24.96 -10.64 -29.67
N THR A 163 -25.38 -10.28 -28.46
CA THR A 163 -26.79 -9.98 -28.15
C THR A 163 -27.24 -8.70 -28.85
N GLY A 164 -26.42 -7.64 -28.85
CA GLY A 164 -26.67 -6.41 -29.59
C GLY A 164 -26.84 -6.66 -31.09
N MET A 165 -25.95 -7.45 -31.70
CA MET A 165 -26.08 -7.84 -33.12
C MET A 165 -27.36 -8.64 -33.42
N MET A 166 -27.80 -9.53 -32.52
CA MET A 166 -29.07 -10.25 -32.66
C MET A 166 -30.28 -9.31 -32.61
N LEU A 167 -30.26 -8.34 -31.69
CA LEU A 167 -31.30 -7.34 -31.54
C LEU A 167 -31.37 -6.40 -32.75
N GLU A 168 -30.23 -5.90 -33.24
CA GLU A 168 -30.18 -5.10 -34.48
C GLU A 168 -30.74 -5.88 -35.67
N SER A 169 -30.42 -7.16 -35.80
CA SER A 169 -30.97 -8.02 -36.86
C SER A 169 -32.48 -8.16 -36.77
N ALA A 170 -33.01 -8.33 -35.54
CA ALA A 170 -34.45 -8.38 -35.29
C ALA A 170 -35.13 -7.02 -35.59
N GLN A 171 -34.49 -5.91 -35.22
CA GLN A 171 -34.96 -4.55 -35.50
C GLN A 171 -35.14 -4.33 -37.01
N ARG A 172 -34.12 -4.69 -37.81
CA ARG A 172 -34.15 -4.54 -39.29
C ARG A 172 -35.23 -5.39 -39.96
N ARG A 173 -35.67 -6.48 -39.32
CA ARG A 173 -36.73 -7.38 -39.83
C ARG A 173 -38.14 -6.97 -39.40
N SER A 174 -38.27 -6.10 -38.39
CA SER A 174 -39.59 -5.60 -37.97
C SER A 174 -40.13 -4.60 -38.97
N VAL A 175 -41.44 -4.64 -39.23
CA VAL A 175 -42.17 -3.64 -40.03
C VAL A 175 -43.00 -2.69 -39.16
N VAL A 176 -43.02 -2.92 -37.84
CA VAL A 176 -43.77 -2.11 -36.87
C VAL A 176 -42.84 -1.03 -36.30
N PRO A 177 -43.11 0.27 -36.51
CA PRO A 177 -42.25 1.37 -36.08
C PRO A 177 -42.00 1.41 -34.57
N GLU A 178 -43.02 1.13 -33.74
CA GLU A 178 -42.86 1.12 -32.28
C GLU A 178 -41.90 0.01 -31.82
N VAL A 179 -41.95 -1.16 -32.47
CA VAL A 179 -41.03 -2.28 -32.18
C VAL A 179 -39.60 -1.94 -32.63
N GLN A 180 -39.43 -1.28 -33.78
CA GLN A 180 -38.11 -0.82 -34.21
C GLN A 180 -37.51 0.19 -33.23
N GLN A 181 -38.30 1.16 -32.75
CA GLN A 181 -37.84 2.12 -31.74
C GLN A 181 -37.48 1.43 -30.42
N GLY A 182 -38.33 0.54 -29.91
CA GLY A 182 -38.07 -0.17 -28.65
C GLY A 182 -36.81 -1.04 -28.70
N VAL A 183 -36.59 -1.78 -29.78
CA VAL A 183 -35.37 -2.58 -29.95
C VAL A 183 -34.13 -1.68 -30.13
N GLY A 184 -34.26 -0.53 -30.79
CA GLY A 184 -33.19 0.46 -30.90
C GLY A 184 -32.75 1.01 -29.55
N GLN A 185 -33.71 1.39 -28.70
CA GLN A 185 -33.42 1.86 -27.33
C GLN A 185 -32.71 0.78 -26.49
N ALA A 186 -33.11 -0.49 -26.62
CA ALA A 186 -32.46 -1.58 -25.91
C ALA A 186 -31.01 -1.83 -26.38
N VAL A 187 -30.72 -1.64 -27.68
CA VAL A 187 -29.35 -1.71 -28.21
C VAL A 187 -28.50 -0.55 -27.69
N ASP A 188 -29.04 0.67 -27.69
CA ASP A 188 -28.34 1.85 -27.15
C ASP A 188 -28.00 1.65 -25.65
N GLU A 189 -28.92 1.09 -24.87
CA GLU A 189 -28.72 0.81 -23.44
C GLU A 189 -27.67 -0.30 -23.20
N LEU A 190 -27.62 -1.32 -24.06
CA LEU A 190 -26.56 -2.33 -24.05
C LEU A 190 -25.18 -1.72 -24.34
N ASP A 191 -25.09 -0.80 -25.30
CA ASP A 191 -23.84 -0.13 -25.62
C ASP A 191 -23.33 0.75 -24.47
N VAL A 192 -24.23 1.46 -23.79
CA VAL A 192 -23.89 2.21 -22.56
C VAL A 192 -23.36 1.25 -21.49
N THR A 193 -24.05 0.13 -21.26
CA THR A 193 -23.63 -0.88 -20.28
C THR A 193 -22.26 -1.47 -20.61
N ILE A 194 -21.97 -1.74 -21.89
CA ILE A 194 -20.65 -2.21 -22.33
C ILE A 194 -19.55 -1.18 -21.98
N GLN A 195 -19.81 0.11 -22.15
CA GLN A 195 -18.84 1.16 -21.81
C GLN A 195 -18.63 1.29 -20.30
N GLU A 196 -19.68 1.17 -19.50
CA GLU A 196 -19.57 1.16 -18.04
C GLU A 196 -18.74 -0.03 -17.55
N ILE A 197 -18.98 -1.23 -18.08
CA ILE A 197 -18.20 -2.44 -17.76
C ILE A 197 -16.72 -2.26 -18.14
N ARG A 198 -16.42 -1.70 -19.32
CA ARG A 198 -15.02 -1.40 -19.71
C ARG A 198 -14.32 -0.45 -18.74
N THR A 199 -15.04 0.57 -18.30
CA THR A 199 -14.52 1.55 -17.33
C THR A 199 -14.25 0.89 -15.98
N ALA A 200 -15.16 0.04 -15.50
CA ALA A 200 -14.99 -0.71 -14.26
C ALA A 200 -13.82 -1.71 -14.32
N ILE A 201 -13.66 -2.43 -15.43
CA ILE A 201 -12.54 -3.35 -15.67
C ILE A 201 -11.20 -2.61 -15.63
N PHE A 202 -11.12 -1.44 -16.28
CA PHE A 202 -9.92 -0.63 -16.29
C PHE A 202 -9.55 -0.13 -14.88
N ALA A 203 -10.55 0.28 -14.09
CA ALA A 203 -10.35 0.66 -12.69
C ALA A 203 -9.84 -0.51 -11.82
N LEU A 204 -10.30 -1.74 -12.07
CA LEU A 204 -9.82 -2.94 -11.36
C LEU A 204 -8.35 -3.26 -11.65
N GLN A 205 -7.89 -3.01 -12.88
CA GLN A 205 -6.49 -3.25 -13.30
C GLN A 205 -5.51 -2.24 -12.71
N GLN A 206 -5.95 -0.99 -12.47
CA GLN A 206 -5.04 0.05 -11.95
C GLN A 206 -4.78 -0.03 -10.45
N GLY A 207 -5.52 -0.85 -9.69
CA GLY A 207 -5.49 -0.84 -8.23
C GLY A 207 -5.87 0.53 -7.64
N PRO A 208 -6.01 0.66 -6.32
CA PRO A 208 -6.04 2.00 -5.74
C PRO A 208 -4.69 2.62 -6.02
N ALA A 209 -4.66 3.68 -6.84
CA ALA A 209 -3.50 4.56 -6.92
C ALA A 209 -3.11 4.90 -5.48
N GLU A 210 -1.85 4.64 -5.09
CA GLU A 210 -1.29 5.24 -3.89
C GLU A 210 -1.63 6.72 -3.95
N ALA A 211 -2.56 7.13 -3.09
CA ALA A 211 -2.84 8.54 -2.92
C ALA A 211 -1.49 9.18 -2.61
N PRO A 212 -1.01 10.18 -3.38
CA PRO A 212 0.15 10.92 -2.94
C PRO A 212 -0.17 11.42 -1.54
N ALA A 213 0.72 11.13 -0.59
CA ALA A 213 0.64 11.56 0.80
C ALA A 213 0.63 13.10 0.83
N ALA A 214 -0.52 13.69 0.56
CA ALA A 214 -0.76 15.11 0.60
C ALA A 214 -1.33 15.43 1.97
N CYS A 215 -0.45 15.96 2.83
CA CYS A 215 -0.76 16.79 3.99
C CYS A 215 -1.55 16.12 5.14
N ALA A 216 -0.85 15.30 5.92
CA ALA A 216 -1.17 15.06 7.33
C ALA A 216 -0.18 15.77 8.27
N HIS A 217 0.15 17.03 7.99
CA HIS A 217 0.81 17.94 8.94
C HIS A 217 -0.11 19.13 9.21
N ALA A 218 -1.23 18.87 9.90
CA ALA A 218 -1.95 19.91 10.63
C ALA A 218 -1.44 19.88 12.07
N SER A 219 -0.55 20.80 12.41
CA SER A 219 -0.16 21.08 13.78
C SER A 219 -1.39 21.51 14.57
N CYS A 220 -1.94 20.60 15.37
CA CYS A 220 -2.92 20.98 16.38
C CYS A 220 -2.15 21.50 17.59
N ALA A 221 -1.90 22.81 17.58
CA ALA A 221 -1.45 23.55 18.75
C ALA A 221 -2.46 23.33 19.89
N ARG A 222 -1.98 22.71 20.97
CA ARG A 222 -2.68 22.62 22.26
C ARG A 222 -3.04 24.02 22.75
N SER A 223 -4.28 24.45 22.55
CA SER A 223 -4.89 25.48 23.40
C SER A 223 -5.72 24.78 24.48
N THR A 224 -5.28 24.97 25.71
CA THR A 224 -5.89 24.62 27.00
C THR A 224 -7.41 24.57 27.00
N TRP A 225 -7.97 23.38 27.17
CA TRP A 225 -9.40 23.18 27.42
C TRP A 225 -9.67 23.35 28.92
N ARG A 226 -10.40 24.42 29.28
CA ARG A 226 -11.04 24.60 30.60
C ARG A 226 -12.45 24.01 30.53
N PRO A 227 -12.88 23.15 31.47
CA PRO A 227 -14.24 22.65 31.48
C PRO A 227 -15.20 23.70 32.07
N CYS A 228 -16.17 24.16 31.27
CA CYS A 228 -17.36 24.85 31.78
C CYS A 228 -18.37 23.81 32.25
N ARG A 229 -18.68 23.81 33.55
CA ARG A 229 -19.83 23.09 34.12
C ARG A 229 -21.14 23.85 33.88
N SER A 230 -22.18 23.05 33.70
CA SER A 230 -23.62 23.30 33.90
C SER A 230 -24.29 24.42 33.10
N ALA A 231 -25.21 24.02 32.21
CA ALA A 231 -26.62 24.36 32.38
C ALA A 231 -27.49 23.43 31.52
N SER A 232 -28.55 22.94 32.14
CA SER A 232 -29.63 22.11 31.63
C SER A 232 -30.50 22.82 30.57
N SER A 233 -30.82 22.15 29.46
CA SER A 233 -32.13 22.13 28.78
C SER A 233 -32.08 21.21 27.54
N PRO A 234 -33.09 20.37 27.27
CA PRO A 234 -33.15 19.56 26.04
C PRO A 234 -33.75 20.38 24.89
N PRO A 235 -33.37 20.15 23.62
CA PRO A 235 -34.04 20.76 22.48
C PRO A 235 -35.30 19.97 22.11
N THR A 236 -36.44 20.65 22.07
CA THR A 236 -37.70 20.15 21.49
C THR A 236 -37.64 20.27 19.98
N THR A 237 -37.77 19.14 19.27
CA THR A 237 -38.00 19.08 17.83
C THR A 237 -39.49 19.24 17.53
N SER A 238 -39.89 20.34 16.91
CA SER A 238 -41.20 20.46 16.27
C SER A 238 -41.06 20.27 14.76
N TRP A 239 -41.75 19.26 14.25
CA TRP A 239 -41.94 18.97 12.83
C TRP A 239 -43.35 19.45 12.45
N ALA A 240 -43.49 20.19 11.35
CA ALA A 240 -44.77 20.58 10.78
C ALA A 240 -44.80 20.20 9.28
N PRO A 241 -45.84 19.52 8.76
CA PRO A 241 -45.89 19.06 7.38
C PRO A 241 -46.80 19.88 6.45
N SER A 242 -46.54 19.71 5.15
CA SER A 242 -47.36 19.99 3.94
C SER A 242 -47.53 21.47 3.54
N THR A 243 -47.48 21.86 2.26
CA THR A 243 -48.37 21.42 1.18
C THR A 243 -47.80 21.60 -0.23
N GLN A 244 -48.27 20.74 -1.14
CA GLN A 244 -48.17 20.88 -2.60
C GLN A 244 -49.00 22.08 -3.10
N SER A 245 -48.52 22.76 -4.14
CA SER A 245 -49.42 23.48 -5.05
C SER A 245 -48.96 23.32 -6.51
N SER A 246 -49.90 22.80 -7.28
CA SER A 246 -49.97 22.71 -8.74
C SER A 246 -50.10 24.09 -9.40
N GLY A 247 -49.66 24.20 -10.66
CA GLY A 247 -50.42 24.99 -11.65
C GLY A 247 -49.63 25.94 -12.55
N ASN A 248 -49.49 25.49 -13.81
CA ASN A 248 -49.63 26.24 -15.07
C ASN A 248 -48.70 27.42 -15.45
N SER A 249 -48.03 27.16 -16.58
CA SER A 249 -47.63 28.07 -17.68
C SER A 249 -48.73 29.07 -18.11
N PRO A 250 -48.43 30.19 -18.82
CA PRO A 250 -47.90 30.12 -20.19
C PRO A 250 -47.03 31.30 -20.75
N ALA A 251 -46.30 30.93 -21.82
CA ALA A 251 -46.11 31.62 -23.12
C ALA A 251 -45.22 32.88 -23.35
N ARG A 252 -44.33 32.71 -24.36
CA ARG A 252 -43.75 33.65 -25.37
C ARG A 252 -42.74 34.68 -24.83
N THR A 253 -41.58 34.96 -25.47
CA THR A 253 -41.37 35.42 -26.86
C THR A 253 -39.89 35.30 -27.34
N SER A 254 -39.74 34.93 -28.62
CA SER A 254 -38.76 35.32 -29.67
C SER A 254 -37.42 36.05 -29.38
N SER A 255 -36.33 35.55 -29.98
CA SER A 255 -35.49 36.24 -31.02
C SER A 255 -34.22 35.38 -31.33
N ARG A 256 -34.03 34.81 -32.53
CA ARG A 256 -33.36 35.32 -33.76
C ARG A 256 -31.92 35.87 -33.61
N ARG A 257 -30.92 35.10 -34.08
CA ARG A 257 -29.78 35.47 -34.99
C ARG A 257 -28.81 34.27 -35.07
N SER A 258 -28.76 33.49 -36.14
CA SER A 258 -27.99 33.69 -37.41
C SER A 258 -26.48 33.91 -37.22
N ALA A 259 -25.65 32.91 -37.56
CA ALA A 259 -24.59 33.02 -38.58
C ALA A 259 -23.77 31.72 -38.69
N ARG A 260 -23.80 31.12 -39.89
CA ARG A 260 -22.80 30.20 -40.47
C ARG A 260 -22.14 30.99 -41.62
N PRO A 261 -20.88 30.74 -41.99
CA PRO A 261 -20.59 29.78 -43.09
C PRO A 261 -19.25 29.02 -42.90
N SER A 262 -19.18 27.69 -43.00
CA SER A 262 -18.88 26.87 -44.20
C SER A 262 -17.70 27.29 -45.09
N ARG A 263 -16.64 26.45 -45.15
CA ARG A 263 -15.97 26.04 -46.39
C ARG A 263 -15.13 24.76 -46.20
N THR A 264 -14.98 24.05 -47.31
CA THR A 264 -14.84 22.59 -47.53
C THR A 264 -13.41 22.20 -48.05
N PRO A 265 -13.13 20.91 -48.38
CA PRO A 265 -11.82 20.23 -48.22
C PRO A 265 -11.06 19.92 -49.54
N SER A 266 -9.88 19.26 -49.43
CA SER A 266 -9.25 18.39 -50.45
C SER A 266 -8.00 17.70 -49.83
N GLY A 267 -7.81 16.37 -49.88
CA GLY A 267 -7.15 15.56 -50.94
C GLY A 267 -5.63 15.46 -50.67
N THR A 268 -4.86 14.35 -50.73
CA THR A 268 -4.93 13.06 -51.46
C THR A 268 -3.70 12.17 -51.11
N ARG A 269 -3.89 10.83 -51.15
CA ARG A 269 -2.99 9.74 -51.67
C ARG A 269 -1.58 9.41 -51.09
N ARG A 270 -1.54 8.21 -50.45
CA ARG A 270 -0.78 6.93 -50.70
C ARG A 270 0.77 6.79 -50.51
N PRO A 271 1.25 5.54 -50.19
CA PRO A 271 2.61 5.16 -49.73
C PRO A 271 3.47 4.50 -50.86
N PRO A 272 4.67 3.90 -50.61
CA PRO A 272 4.78 2.46 -50.19
C PRO A 272 6.09 1.97 -49.47
N ALA A 273 6.02 0.72 -48.93
CA ALA A 273 7.03 -0.37 -48.82
C ALA A 273 8.36 -0.14 -48.04
N SER A 274 9.09 -1.10 -47.43
CA SER A 274 9.21 -2.57 -47.55
C SER A 274 10.00 -3.19 -46.36
N THR A 275 9.74 -4.47 -46.14
CA THR A 275 10.52 -5.61 -45.56
C THR A 275 11.99 -5.48 -45.09
N SER A 276 12.32 -6.17 -43.96
CA SER A 276 13.38 -7.21 -43.78
C SER A 276 13.77 -7.31 -42.28
N SER A 277 13.49 -8.42 -41.57
CA SER A 277 14.33 -9.61 -41.37
C SER A 277 15.78 -9.33 -40.90
N SER A 278 16.09 -9.61 -39.63
CA SER A 278 17.28 -10.39 -39.23
C SER A 278 17.43 -10.49 -37.70
N THR A 279 17.34 -11.71 -37.19
CA THR A 279 17.97 -12.17 -35.95
C THR A 279 19.31 -12.80 -36.32
N PRO A 280 20.36 -12.66 -35.51
CA PRO A 280 21.13 -13.83 -35.10
C PRO A 280 21.49 -13.81 -33.60
N ARG A 281 21.16 -14.87 -32.86
CA ARG A 281 22.09 -15.93 -32.40
C ARG A 281 23.27 -15.43 -31.56
N TRP A 282 23.10 -15.49 -30.24
CA TRP A 282 24.23 -15.56 -29.29
C TRP A 282 24.59 -17.03 -29.06
N SER A 283 25.81 -17.40 -29.46
CA SER A 283 26.41 -18.71 -29.22
C SER A 283 27.11 -18.75 -27.87
N CYS A 284 26.77 -19.71 -27.02
CA CYS A 284 27.57 -20.12 -25.87
C CYS A 284 28.95 -20.63 -26.33
N ARG A 285 30.03 -20.05 -25.78
CA ARG A 285 31.38 -20.60 -25.89
C ARG A 285 31.80 -21.10 -24.51
N THR A 286 31.74 -22.42 -24.35
CA THR A 286 32.43 -23.16 -23.28
C THR A 286 33.93 -23.20 -23.58
N GLY A 287 34.74 -22.77 -22.63
CA GLY A 287 36.20 -22.88 -22.68
C GLY A 287 36.71 -23.46 -21.36
N ARG A 288 37.13 -24.72 -21.41
CA ARG A 288 37.83 -25.43 -20.34
C ARG A 288 39.27 -24.92 -20.22
N GLY A 289 39.74 -24.83 -18.97
CA GLY A 289 41.03 -25.36 -18.53
C GLY A 289 42.29 -24.51 -18.74
N ALA A 290 42.96 -24.17 -17.65
CA ALA A 290 44.28 -24.75 -17.33
C ALA A 290 44.71 -24.35 -15.91
N CYS A 291 44.95 -25.36 -15.08
CA CYS A 291 45.88 -25.28 -13.96
C CYS A 291 47.31 -25.30 -14.52
N ALA A 292 48.17 -24.47 -13.98
CA ALA A 292 49.58 -24.73 -13.68
C ALA A 292 50.05 -23.66 -12.68
#